data_AF-A0A965W0Z2-F1
#
_entry.id   AF-A0A965W0Z2-F1
#
_cell.length_a   1.000
_cell.length_b   1.000
_cell.length_c   1.000
_cell.angle_alpha   90.00
_cell.angle_beta   90.00
_cell.angle_gamma   90.00
#
_symmetry.space_group_name_H-M   'P 1'
#
loop_
_entity.id
_entity.type
_entity.pdbx_description
1 polymer ?
#
loop_
_entity_poly.entity_id
_entity_poly.type
_entity_poly.pdbx_seq_one_letter_code
_entity_poly.pdbx_strand_id
1 'polypeptide(L)'
;MAQAKTLTERELKRLLDLMRGRKHAMRDRIMLLMTTWAGMRVGEVAAVMVGDVRDVTGEVREEVLLSKNQTKGSQARTVFLSKKLRDEIAKYLIACSPIADDKPLFYTQKRSGFTANTLT
;
A
#
# COMPACT_ATOMS: atom_id res chain seq x y z
N MET A 1 -4.39 24.49 17.12
CA MET A 1 -4.67 23.07 16.80
C MET A 1 -3.52 22.24 17.37
N ALA A 2 -3.77 21.16 18.09
CA ALA A 2 -2.68 20.28 18.53
C ALA A 2 -2.09 19.55 17.30
N GLN A 3 -0.76 19.55 17.17
CA GLN A 3 -0.10 18.85 16.07
C GLN A 3 -0.26 17.34 16.26
N ALA A 4 -0.67 16.64 15.20
CA ALA A 4 -0.74 15.19 15.22
C ALA A 4 0.66 14.61 15.44
N LYS A 5 0.76 13.61 16.33
CA LYS A 5 2.02 12.91 16.60
C LYS A 5 2.53 12.24 15.32
N THR A 6 3.77 12.52 14.95
CA THR A 6 4.47 11.82 13.88
C THR A 6 5.21 10.60 14.42
N LEU A 7 5.28 9.52 13.63
CA LEU A 7 6.00 8.33 14.02
C LEU A 7 7.51 8.57 13.86
N THR A 8 8.26 8.31 14.92
CA THR A 8 9.72 8.19 14.83
C THR A 8 10.11 6.86 14.16
N GLU A 9 11.33 6.77 13.63
CA GLU A 9 11.83 5.51 13.03
C GLU A 9 11.80 4.33 14.02
N ARG A 10 12.08 4.60 15.30
CA ARG A 10 12.04 3.59 16.38
C ARG A 10 10.61 3.09 16.60
N GLU A 11 9.63 3.98 16.60
CA GLU A 11 8.21 3.63 16.74
C GLU A 11 7.70 2.86 15.52
N LEU A 12 8.07 3.30 14.31
CA LEU A 12 7.73 2.58 13.09
C LEU A 12 8.30 1.15 13.11
N LYS A 13 9.56 0.98 13.50
CA LYS A 13 10.17 -0.35 13.64
C LYS A 13 9.41 -1.21 14.64
N ARG A 14 9.06 -0.66 15.81
CA ARG A 14 8.28 -1.37 16.82
C ARG A 14 6.90 -1.79 16.30
N LEU A 15 6.21 -0.93 15.55
CA LEU A 15 4.92 -1.27 14.92
C LEU A 15 5.06 -2.41 13.91
N LEU A 16 6.08 -2.34 13.06
CA LEU A 16 6.37 -3.38 12.08
C LEU A 16 6.71 -4.73 12.75
N ASP A 17 7.39 -4.71 13.88
CA ASP A 17 7.72 -5.92 14.64
C ASP A 17 6.46 -6.54 15.30
N LEU A 18 5.57 -5.70 15.84
CA LEU A 18 4.27 -6.14 16.39
C LEU A 18 3.36 -6.80 15.34
N MET A 19 3.46 -6.39 14.07
CA MET A 19 2.66 -6.96 12.99
C MET A 19 3.09 -8.38 12.62
N ARG A 20 4.35 -8.78 12.87
CA ARG A 20 4.91 -10.07 12.38
C ARG A 20 4.13 -11.30 12.83
N GLY A 21 3.51 -11.28 14.00
CA GLY A 21 2.74 -12.40 14.55
C GLY A 21 1.29 -12.50 14.05
N ARG A 22 0.84 -11.60 13.17
CA ARG A 22 -0.56 -11.53 12.73
C ARG A 22 -0.78 -12.31 11.42
N LYS A 23 -2.01 -12.80 11.24
CA LYS A 23 -2.42 -13.56 10.04
C LYS A 23 -2.11 -12.85 8.71
N HIS A 24 -2.24 -11.51 8.68
CA HIS A 24 -2.05 -10.68 7.48
C HIS A 24 -0.82 -9.78 7.57
N ALA A 25 0.21 -10.21 8.31
CA ALA A 25 1.39 -9.40 8.64
C ALA A 25 2.02 -8.70 7.42
N MET A 26 2.22 -9.41 6.31
CA MET A 26 2.83 -8.82 5.10
C MET A 26 1.94 -7.76 4.46
N ARG A 27 0.65 -8.03 4.33
CA ARG A 27 -0.33 -7.09 3.78
C ARG A 27 -0.37 -5.80 4.59
N ASP A 28 -0.56 -5.92 5.89
CA ASP A 28 -0.70 -4.79 6.82
C ASP A 28 0.61 -3.98 6.90
N ARG A 29 1.76 -4.66 6.80
CA ARG A 29 3.07 -4.04 6.68
C ARG A 29 3.17 -3.16 5.43
N ILE A 30 2.84 -3.66 4.24
CA ILE A 30 2.93 -2.85 3.01
C ILE A 30 1.97 -1.66 3.07
N MET A 31 0.75 -1.84 3.59
CA MET A 31 -0.18 -0.73 3.81
C MET A 31 0.43 0.38 4.67
N LEU A 32 1.04 0.02 5.81
CA LEU A 32 1.71 0.99 6.69
C LEU A 32 2.89 1.67 6.00
N LEU A 33 3.70 0.92 5.25
CA LEU A 33 4.85 1.47 4.53
C LEU A 33 4.44 2.43 3.41
N MET A 34 3.35 2.17 2.69
CA MET A 34 2.85 3.09 1.66
C MET A 34 2.33 4.40 2.25
N THR A 35 1.68 4.37 3.41
CA THR A 35 1.26 5.61 4.08
C THR A 35 2.44 6.40 4.66
N THR A 36 3.46 5.72 5.18
CA THR A 36 4.58 6.37 5.89
C THR A 36 5.76 6.76 5.00
N TRP A 37 6.13 5.93 4.02
CA TRP A 37 7.27 6.18 3.13
C TRP A 37 6.88 6.84 1.82
N ALA A 38 5.70 6.54 1.28
CA ALA A 38 5.21 7.13 0.04
C ALA A 38 4.18 8.27 0.27
N GLY A 39 3.79 8.52 1.52
CA GLY A 39 2.86 9.59 1.87
C GLY A 39 1.47 9.41 1.25
N MET A 40 1.08 8.17 0.93
CA MET A 40 -0.23 7.86 0.37
C MET A 40 -1.30 7.99 1.45
N ARG A 41 -2.45 8.54 1.08
CA ARG A 41 -3.63 8.58 1.97
C ARG A 41 -4.26 7.21 2.06
N VAL A 42 -4.93 6.91 3.17
CA VAL A 42 -5.57 5.60 3.39
C VAL A 42 -6.55 5.20 2.27
N GLY A 43 -7.29 6.17 1.71
CA GLY A 43 -8.18 5.91 0.56
C GLY A 43 -7.43 5.56 -0.73
N GLU A 44 -6.27 6.18 -0.95
CA GLU A 44 -5.40 5.89 -2.10
C GLU A 44 -4.80 4.47 -1.96
N VAL A 45 -4.34 4.13 -0.75
CA VAL A 45 -3.82 2.79 -0.42
C VAL A 45 -4.91 1.72 -0.58
N ALA A 46 -6.16 2.01 -0.22
CA ALA A 46 -7.27 1.07 -0.38
C ALA A 46 -7.65 0.84 -1.85
N ALA A 47 -7.49 1.84 -2.69
CA ALA A 47 -7.97 1.83 -4.08
C ALA A 47 -6.90 1.43 -5.10
N VAL A 48 -5.64 1.28 -4.71
CA VAL A 48 -4.54 0.92 -5.60
C VAL A 48 -4.70 -0.50 -6.15
N MET A 49 -4.52 -0.66 -7.46
CA MET A 49 -4.59 -1.93 -8.15
C MET A 49 -3.21 -2.53 -8.35
N VAL A 50 -3.16 -3.85 -8.61
CA VAL A 50 -1.90 -4.54 -8.92
C VAL A 50 -1.25 -3.92 -10.17
N GLY A 51 -2.02 -3.65 -11.22
CA GLY A 51 -1.53 -3.03 -12.46
C GLY A 51 -1.02 -1.59 -12.30
N ASP A 52 -1.38 -0.90 -11.21
CA ASP A 52 -0.84 0.43 -10.91
C ASP A 52 0.60 0.36 -10.35
N VAL A 53 0.97 -0.79 -9.77
CA VAL A 53 2.19 -0.96 -8.98
C VAL A 53 3.23 -1.85 -9.66
N ARG A 54 2.80 -2.81 -10.48
CA ARG A 54 3.71 -3.61 -11.31
C ARG A 54 3.51 -3.37 -12.80
N ASP A 55 4.54 -3.63 -13.57
CA ASP A 55 4.46 -3.60 -15.03
C ASP A 55 4.11 -4.98 -15.61
N VAL A 56 4.05 -5.06 -16.94
CA VAL A 56 3.75 -6.29 -17.68
C VAL A 56 4.83 -7.37 -17.56
N THR A 57 6.05 -6.99 -17.11
CA THR A 57 7.15 -7.92 -16.84
C THR A 57 7.05 -8.52 -15.43
N GLY A 58 6.19 -7.94 -14.58
CA GLY A 58 6.00 -8.32 -13.19
C GLY A 58 6.88 -7.54 -12.21
N GLU A 59 7.69 -6.58 -12.70
CA GLU A 59 8.53 -5.73 -11.86
C GLU A 59 7.74 -4.58 -11.23
N VAL A 60 8.15 -4.15 -10.04
CA VAL A 60 7.52 -3.03 -9.34
C VAL A 60 7.98 -1.71 -9.95
N ARG A 61 7.03 -0.90 -10.39
CA ARG A 61 7.27 0.41 -11.01
C ARG A 61 7.95 1.38 -10.03
N GLU A 62 8.68 2.35 -10.59
CA GLU A 62 9.28 3.44 -9.81
C GLU A 62 8.24 4.46 -9.33
N GLU A 63 7.10 4.51 -10.01
CA GLU A 63 6.01 5.43 -9.73
C GLU A 63 4.65 4.74 -9.86
N VAL A 64 3.69 5.20 -9.06
CA VAL A 64 2.29 4.79 -9.08
C VAL A 64 1.46 5.97 -9.51
N LEU A 65 0.76 5.82 -10.64
CA LEU A 65 -0.19 6.82 -11.11
C LEU A 65 -1.55 6.56 -10.47
N LEU A 66 -1.93 7.40 -9.49
CA LEU A 66 -3.25 7.33 -8.90
C LEU A 66 -4.23 8.11 -9.76
N SER A 67 -5.20 7.41 -10.32
CA SER A 67 -6.28 7.99 -11.12
C SER A 67 -7.19 8.89 -10.29
N LYS A 68 -7.96 9.75 -10.98
CA LYS A 68 -8.92 10.68 -10.34
C LYS A 68 -9.92 9.95 -9.43
N ASN A 69 -10.30 8.73 -9.78
CA ASN A 69 -11.26 7.94 -8.99
C ASN A 69 -10.66 7.37 -7.70
N GLN A 70 -9.33 7.38 -7.57
CA GLN A 70 -8.60 6.89 -6.40
C GLN A 70 -8.22 8.00 -5.41
N THR A 71 -8.45 9.27 -5.75
CA THR A 71 -8.05 10.42 -4.91
C THR A 71 -9.24 11.23 -4.42
N LYS A 72 -9.09 11.85 -3.24
CA LYS A 72 -10.08 12.80 -2.72
C LYS A 72 -10.04 14.07 -3.58
N GLY A 73 -11.17 14.44 -4.18
CA GLY A 73 -11.29 15.65 -5.02
C GLY A 73 -11.00 15.44 -6.51
N SER A 74 -10.90 14.18 -6.96
CA SER A 74 -10.79 13.83 -8.38
C SER A 74 -9.57 14.40 -9.10
N GLN A 75 -8.45 14.55 -8.40
CA GLN A 75 -7.17 14.98 -8.96
C GLN A 75 -6.20 13.82 -9.02
N ALA A 76 -5.80 13.43 -10.23
CA ALA A 76 -4.77 12.40 -10.40
C ALA A 76 -3.44 12.91 -9.84
N ARG A 77 -2.65 12.01 -9.25
CA ARG A 77 -1.29 12.33 -8.82
C ARG A 77 -0.37 11.13 -8.99
N THR A 78 0.90 11.42 -9.24
CA THR A 78 1.95 10.42 -9.28
C THR A 78 2.62 10.33 -7.91
N VAL A 79 2.89 9.11 -7.46
CA VAL A 79 3.60 8.83 -6.22
C VAL A 79 4.86 8.05 -6.55
N PHE A 80 6.02 8.61 -6.21
CA PHE A 80 7.31 7.94 -6.42
C PHE A 80 7.60 6.95 -5.29
N LEU A 81 7.99 5.73 -5.66
CA LEU A 81 8.31 4.65 -4.73
C LEU A 81 9.84 4.58 -4.52
N SER A 82 10.27 4.78 -3.28
CA SER A 82 11.68 4.55 -2.92
C SER A 82 12.08 3.09 -3.20
N LYS A 83 13.37 2.85 -3.52
CA LYS A 83 13.89 1.50 -3.75
C LYS A 83 13.52 0.53 -2.62
N LYS A 84 13.66 0.98 -1.36
CA LYS A 84 13.31 0.19 -0.18
C LYS A 84 11.83 -0.20 -0.13
N LEU A 85 10.93 0.68 -0.57
CA LEU A 85 9.50 0.38 -0.64
C LEU A 85 9.21 -0.62 -1.78
N ARG A 86 9.85 -0.44 -2.93
CA ARG A 86 9.73 -1.36 -4.07
C ARG A 86 10.15 -2.78 -3.71
N ASP A 87 11.26 -2.93 -3.00
CA ASP A 87 11.75 -4.24 -2.55
C ASP A 87 10.73 -4.95 -1.62
N GLU A 88 10.05 -4.20 -0.75
CA GLU A 88 9.03 -4.75 0.15
C GLU A 88 7.74 -5.11 -0.61
N ILE A 89 7.31 -4.27 -1.55
CA ILE A 89 6.16 -4.55 -2.42
C ILE A 89 6.42 -5.79 -3.28
N ALA A 90 7.63 -5.92 -3.85
CA ALA A 90 8.00 -7.08 -4.67
C ALA A 90 7.89 -8.38 -3.88
N LYS A 91 8.41 -8.41 -2.64
CA LYS A 91 8.26 -9.56 -1.73
C LYS A 91 6.80 -9.91 -1.49
N TYR A 92 5.94 -8.91 -1.29
CA TYR A 92 4.51 -9.11 -1.09
C TYR A 92 3.83 -9.67 -2.35
N LEU A 93 4.12 -9.14 -3.53
CA LEU A 93 3.55 -9.63 -4.79
C LEU A 93 3.95 -11.08 -5.09
N ILE A 94 5.20 -11.46 -4.80
CA ILE A 94 5.67 -12.85 -4.92
C ILE A 94 4.87 -13.76 -4.00
N ALA A 95 4.64 -13.35 -2.74
CA ALA A 95 3.89 -14.14 -1.77
C ALA A 95 2.40 -14.28 -2.11
N CYS A 96 1.83 -13.35 -2.90
CA CYS A 96 0.42 -13.37 -3.32
C CYS A 96 0.20 -13.94 -4.72
N SER A 97 1.24 -14.33 -5.45
CA SER A 97 1.14 -14.82 -6.82
C SER A 97 0.46 -16.20 -6.90
N PRO A 98 -0.43 -16.45 -7.88
CA PRO A 98 -0.85 -15.58 -8.98
C PRO A 98 -1.96 -14.60 -8.59
N ILE A 99 -1.77 -13.32 -8.90
CA ILE A 99 -2.78 -12.27 -8.79
C ILE A 99 -2.89 -11.55 -10.13
N ALA A 100 -4.11 -11.25 -10.59
CA ALA A 100 -4.33 -10.55 -11.86
C ALA A 100 -4.19 -9.03 -11.69
N ASP A 101 -3.82 -8.32 -12.76
CA ASP A 101 -3.54 -6.88 -12.72
C ASP A 101 -4.78 -6.02 -12.46
N ASP A 102 -5.96 -6.55 -12.79
CA ASP A 102 -7.28 -5.94 -12.57
C ASP A 102 -7.75 -6.02 -11.11
N LYS A 103 -6.96 -6.65 -10.22
CA LYS A 103 -7.33 -6.83 -8.82
C LYS A 103 -6.79 -5.70 -7.94
N PRO A 104 -7.49 -5.36 -6.85
CA PRO A 104 -6.93 -4.54 -5.79
C PRO A 104 -5.63 -5.16 -5.27
N LEU A 105 -4.61 -4.33 -5.00
CA LEU A 105 -3.36 -4.79 -4.42
C LEU A 105 -3.57 -5.49 -3.06
N PHE A 106 -4.60 -5.05 -2.34
CA PHE A 106 -4.94 -5.57 -1.02
C PHE A 106 -6.34 -6.18 -0.99
N TYR A 107 -6.39 -7.48 -0.72
CA TYR A 107 -7.62 -8.23 -0.59
C TYR A 107 -8.16 -8.22 0.85
N THR A 108 -9.47 -8.43 0.97
CA THR A 108 -10.14 -8.68 2.25
C THR A 108 -10.66 -10.12 2.28
N GLN A 109 -11.04 -10.63 3.45
CA GLN A 109 -11.62 -11.97 3.56
C GLN A 109 -13.06 -12.06 3.03
N LYS A 110 -13.78 -10.94 2.92
CA LYS A 110 -15.21 -10.90 2.57
C LYS A 110 -15.51 -10.29 1.20
N ARG A 111 -14.55 -9.57 0.60
CA ARG A 111 -14.68 -8.81 -0.66
C ARG A 111 -13.35 -8.84 -1.43
N SER A 112 -13.42 -8.47 -2.71
CA SER A 112 -12.24 -8.36 -3.58
C SER A 112 -11.21 -7.33 -3.12
N GLY A 113 -11.60 -6.27 -2.40
CA GLY A 113 -10.68 -5.24 -1.90
C GLY A 113 -11.24 -4.39 -0.76
N PHE A 114 -10.38 -3.53 -0.20
CA PHE A 114 -10.73 -2.59 0.86
C PHE A 114 -11.47 -1.36 0.33
N THR A 115 -12.26 -0.73 1.19
CA THR A 115 -12.70 0.66 1.03
C THR A 115 -11.98 1.54 2.04
N ALA A 116 -11.98 2.86 1.82
CA ALA A 116 -11.36 3.79 2.77
C ALA A 116 -11.87 3.65 4.22
N ASN A 117 -13.13 3.23 4.41
CA ASN A 117 -13.76 3.08 5.73
C ASN A 117 -13.58 1.68 6.34
N THR A 118 -13.03 0.72 5.60
CA THR A 118 -12.87 -0.68 6.05
C THR A 118 -11.41 -1.08 6.22
N LEU A 119 -10.47 -0.18 5.89
CA LEU A 119 -9.04 -0.37 6.12
C LEU A 119 -8.74 0.02 7.58
N THR A 120 -9.04 -0.91 8.49
CA THR A 120 -8.87 -0.82 9.95
C THR A 120 -7.85 -1.81 10.47
#